data_AF-A0A1E1G969-F1
#
_entry.id   AF-A0A1E1G969-F1
#
_cell.length_a   1.000
_cell.length_b   1.000
_cell.length_c   1.000
_cell.angle_alpha   90.00
_cell.angle_beta   90.00
_cell.angle_gamma   90.00
#
_symmetry.space_group_name_H-M   'P 1'
#
loop_
_entity.id
_entity.type
_entity.pdbx_description
1 polymer ?
#
loop_
_entity_poly.entity_id
_entity_poly.type
_entity_poly.pdbx_seq_one_letter_code
_entity_poly.pdbx_strand_id
1 'polypeptide(L)'
;MEVGHIITILSGAGLGAIISAILVFLNNSKRNQIDYITKERAEWRKQLKIILENLKDNQKKDSALIQLKSQINPFGKNMDIKYSKPYYMKDGHIWDILDNNVIDYDRLSLYIALLLKYDWERSKKEIKFNPSTLLRGIIWLTLFILSIYSSIIIYNKTNNLNNDLYVILFIISILSIIFVSLQIWVTNLIKSVPSRHKKEQMWIFIVFYAFPYANTSLILLLNIPFLNSQLFDIFALIGLFVYEFFYLSTIESLEDDYVKAVERISVKRNSHSDKVSAVYKSIDRLEKKLYEYPYNQNDVEALKKKRRKLQKKLIKKLRPSVFIFQPNLYIRYRKKKSRISKIVKCLLTNT
;
A
#
# COMPACT_ATOMS: atom_id res chain seq x y z
N MET A 1 -57.92 -0.67 3.39
CA MET A 1 -56.87 0.00 4.19
C MET A 1 -57.29 1.46 4.29
N GLU A 2 -57.56 1.97 5.50
CA GLU A 2 -58.02 3.35 5.66
C GLU A 2 -56.97 4.35 5.16
N VAL A 3 -57.41 5.41 4.49
CA VAL A 3 -56.55 6.47 3.93
C VAL A 3 -55.64 7.08 5.00
N GLY A 4 -56.10 7.13 6.26
CA GLY A 4 -55.31 7.57 7.41
C GLY A 4 -54.05 6.72 7.65
N HIS A 5 -54.12 5.39 7.50
CA HIS A 5 -52.93 4.52 7.63
C HIS A 5 -51.94 4.73 6.48
N ILE A 6 -52.43 5.01 5.27
CA ILE A 6 -51.59 5.31 4.12
C ILE A 6 -50.83 6.63 4.33
N ILE A 7 -51.51 7.65 4.86
CA ILE A 7 -50.91 8.96 5.18
C ILE A 7 -49.87 8.82 6.31
N THR A 8 -50.15 8.04 7.34
CA THR A 8 -49.20 7.82 8.45
C THR A 8 -47.94 7.09 7.97
N ILE A 9 -48.05 6.10 7.07
CA ILE A 9 -46.91 5.40 6.46
C ILE A 9 -46.09 6.34 5.55
N LEU A 10 -46.73 7.21 4.77
CA LEU A 10 -46.09 8.16 3.86
C LEU A 10 -45.60 9.45 4.53
N SER A 11 -46.04 9.73 5.76
CA SER A 11 -45.58 10.87 6.53
C SER A 11 -44.08 10.77 6.84
N GLY A 12 -43.43 11.90 7.12
CA GLY A 12 -42.01 11.90 7.51
C GLY A 12 -41.71 11.03 8.73
N ALA A 13 -42.68 10.86 9.64
CA ALA A 13 -42.57 9.97 10.79
C ALA A 13 -42.67 8.48 10.40
N GLY A 14 -43.58 8.12 9.50
CA GLY A 14 -43.72 6.76 8.97
C GLY A 14 -42.51 6.31 8.15
N LEU A 15 -42.04 7.17 7.24
CA LEU A 15 -40.82 6.95 6.47
C LEU A 15 -39.59 6.88 7.40
N GLY A 16 -39.52 7.75 8.40
CA GLY A 16 -38.46 7.75 9.41
C GLY A 16 -38.42 6.45 10.23
N ALA A 17 -39.57 5.91 10.62
CA ALA A 17 -39.68 4.65 11.35
C ALA A 17 -39.28 3.44 10.48
N ILE A 18 -39.70 3.40 9.21
CA ILE A 18 -39.32 2.35 8.24
C ILE A 18 -37.81 2.38 8.00
N ILE A 19 -37.24 3.56 7.74
CA ILE A 19 -35.79 3.74 7.57
C ILE A 19 -35.04 3.30 8.84
N SER A 20 -35.53 3.68 10.02
CA SER A 20 -34.92 3.29 11.29
C SER A 20 -34.98 1.77 11.50
N ALA A 21 -36.10 1.12 11.21
CA ALA A 21 -36.23 -0.32 11.28
C ALA A 21 -35.28 -1.05 10.32
N ILE A 22 -35.15 -0.55 9.08
CA ILE A 22 -34.19 -1.07 8.09
C ILE A 22 -32.76 -0.90 8.59
N LEU A 23 -32.39 0.26 9.12
CA LEU A 23 -31.06 0.52 9.67
C LEU A 23 -30.75 -0.38 10.87
N VAL A 24 -31.70 -0.57 11.78
CA VAL A 24 -31.57 -1.48 12.93
C VAL A 24 -31.39 -2.93 12.46
N PHE A 25 -32.20 -3.38 11.49
CA PHE A 25 -32.08 -4.72 10.92
C PHE A 25 -30.72 -4.94 10.24
N LEU A 26 -30.27 -4.00 9.41
CA LEU A 26 -28.96 -4.06 8.76
C LEU A 26 -27.81 -4.08 9.78
N ASN A 27 -27.93 -3.28 10.84
CA ASN A 27 -26.92 -3.22 11.90
C ASN A 27 -26.86 -4.53 12.71
N ASN A 28 -28.02 -5.08 13.08
CA ASN A 28 -28.10 -6.35 13.81
C ASN A 28 -27.62 -7.53 12.96
N SER A 29 -28.02 -7.59 11.69
CA SER A 29 -27.57 -8.61 10.75
C SER A 29 -26.05 -8.59 10.58
N LYS A 30 -25.47 -7.40 10.38
CA LYS A 30 -24.02 -7.23 10.29
C LYS A 30 -23.30 -7.66 11.57
N ARG A 31 -23.83 -7.31 12.74
CA ARG A 31 -23.25 -7.70 14.03
C ARG A 31 -23.26 -9.23 14.20
N ASN A 32 -24.38 -9.88 13.92
CA ASN A 32 -24.51 -11.34 14.02
C ASN A 32 -23.53 -12.07 13.08
N GLN A 33 -23.35 -11.57 11.85
CA GLN A 33 -22.37 -12.12 10.91
C GLN A 33 -20.93 -11.95 11.41
N ILE A 34 -20.59 -10.78 11.95
CA ILE A 34 -19.25 -10.53 12.52
C ILE A 34 -18.98 -11.46 13.70
N ASP A 35 -19.94 -11.63 14.60
CA ASP A 35 -19.80 -12.50 15.77
C ASP A 35 -19.61 -13.96 15.36
N TYR A 36 -20.38 -14.44 14.38
CA TYR A 36 -20.21 -15.79 13.81
C TYR A 36 -18.82 -15.99 13.19
N ILE A 37 -18.42 -15.09 12.27
CA ILE A 37 -17.11 -15.16 11.60
C ILE A 37 -15.97 -15.07 12.61
N THR A 38 -16.12 -14.24 13.65
CA THR A 38 -15.10 -14.08 14.69
C THR A 38 -14.91 -15.38 15.48
N LYS A 39 -16.00 -16.10 15.77
CA LYS A 39 -15.95 -17.40 16.44
C LYS A 39 -15.29 -18.47 15.56
N GLU A 40 -15.72 -18.62 14.30
CA GLU A 40 -15.10 -19.58 13.37
C GLU A 40 -13.60 -19.30 13.20
N ARG A 41 -13.19 -18.03 13.06
CA ARG A 41 -11.77 -17.68 12.97
C ARG A 41 -10.99 -17.96 14.25
N ALA A 42 -11.61 -17.82 15.43
CA ALA A 42 -10.96 -18.17 16.68
C ALA A 42 -10.70 -19.69 16.77
N GLU A 43 -11.66 -20.51 16.34
CA GLU A 43 -11.53 -21.96 16.25
C GLU A 43 -10.47 -22.36 15.21
N TRP A 44 -10.51 -21.77 14.02
CA TRP A 44 -9.51 -21.96 12.97
C TRP A 44 -8.08 -21.61 13.44
N ARG A 45 -7.89 -20.47 14.13
CA ARG A 45 -6.58 -20.11 14.73
C ARG A 45 -6.12 -21.13 15.76
N LYS A 46 -7.04 -21.69 16.57
CA LYS A 46 -6.73 -22.72 17.56
C LYS A 46 -6.25 -23.99 16.86
N GLN A 47 -6.93 -24.41 15.79
CA GLN A 47 -6.55 -25.55 14.97
C GLN A 47 -5.16 -25.35 14.32
N LEU A 48 -4.90 -24.18 13.73
CA LEU A 48 -3.58 -23.87 13.15
C LEU A 48 -2.44 -23.85 14.19
N LYS A 49 -2.70 -23.39 15.42
CA LYS A 49 -1.70 -23.46 16.51
C LYS A 49 -1.38 -24.90 16.90
N ILE A 50 -2.40 -25.75 17.01
CA ILE A 50 -2.23 -27.19 17.29
C ILE A 50 -1.43 -27.85 16.15
N ILE A 51 -1.74 -27.53 14.89
CA ILE A 51 -0.97 -28.01 13.73
C ILE A 51 0.49 -27.56 13.84
N LEU A 52 0.75 -26.29 14.17
CA LEU A 52 2.10 -25.77 14.33
C LEU A 52 2.89 -26.48 15.44
N GLU A 53 2.24 -26.85 16.54
CA GLU A 53 2.83 -27.67 17.60
C GLU A 53 3.13 -29.10 17.13
N ASN A 54 2.16 -29.73 16.46
CA ASN A 54 2.30 -31.09 15.93
C ASN A 54 3.35 -31.21 14.83
N LEU A 55 3.60 -30.16 14.04
CA LEU A 55 4.67 -30.12 13.04
C LEU A 55 6.07 -30.21 13.66
N LYS A 56 6.23 -29.91 14.96
CA LYS A 56 7.50 -30.07 15.69
C LYS A 56 7.72 -31.50 16.16
N ASP A 57 6.64 -32.26 16.36
CA ASP A 57 6.67 -33.64 16.82
C ASP A 57 6.80 -34.60 15.62
N ASN A 58 7.94 -35.28 15.52
CA ASN A 58 8.24 -36.18 14.41
C ASN A 58 7.17 -37.27 14.19
N GLN A 59 6.47 -37.71 15.24
CA GLN A 59 5.45 -38.74 15.13
C GLN A 59 4.12 -38.22 14.58
N LYS A 60 3.87 -36.91 14.65
CA LYS A 60 2.59 -36.29 14.29
C LYS A 60 2.64 -35.47 13.00
N LYS A 61 3.81 -35.35 12.38
CA LYS A 61 4.03 -34.53 11.17
C LYS A 61 3.06 -34.85 10.04
N ASP A 62 2.91 -36.12 9.68
CA ASP A 62 2.06 -36.49 8.54
C ASP A 62 0.59 -36.16 8.78
N SER A 63 0.09 -36.45 9.99
CA SER A 63 -1.25 -36.06 10.42
C SER A 63 -1.43 -34.54 10.42
N ALA A 64 -0.42 -33.79 10.90
CA ALA A 64 -0.44 -32.34 10.91
C ALA A 64 -0.46 -31.74 9.49
N LEU A 65 0.24 -32.35 8.53
CA LEU A 65 0.22 -31.92 7.13
C LEU A 65 -1.14 -32.15 6.47
N ILE A 66 -1.78 -33.29 6.75
CA ILE A 66 -3.15 -33.59 6.26
C ILE A 66 -4.14 -32.57 6.83
N GLN A 67 -4.06 -32.31 8.14
CA GLN A 67 -4.90 -31.31 8.79
C GLN A 67 -4.62 -29.91 8.24
N LEU A 68 -3.37 -29.54 7.98
CA LEU A 68 -3.04 -28.24 7.39
C LEU A 68 -3.70 -28.03 6.04
N LYS A 69 -3.72 -29.06 5.17
CA LYS A 69 -4.35 -28.99 3.85
C LYS A 69 -5.85 -28.69 3.90
N SER A 70 -6.55 -29.05 4.98
CA SER A 70 -7.97 -28.70 5.16
C SER A 70 -8.19 -27.31 5.76
N GLN A 71 -7.15 -26.68 6.31
CA GLN A 71 -7.23 -25.37 6.98
C GLN A 71 -6.76 -24.20 6.11
N ILE A 72 -5.99 -24.46 5.05
CA ILE A 72 -5.49 -23.43 4.14
C ILE A 72 -6.39 -23.26 2.92
N ASN A 73 -6.26 -22.12 2.22
CA ASN A 73 -7.10 -21.80 1.07
C ASN A 73 -6.83 -22.75 -0.12
N PRO A 74 -7.80 -23.56 -0.58
CA PRO A 74 -7.59 -24.49 -1.69
C PRO A 74 -7.36 -23.79 -3.04
N PHE A 75 -7.79 -22.53 -3.21
CA PHE A 75 -7.60 -21.76 -4.44
C PHE A 75 -6.13 -21.38 -4.72
N GLY A 76 -5.22 -21.58 -3.76
CA GLY A 76 -3.79 -21.39 -3.97
C GLY A 76 -3.10 -22.57 -4.64
N LYS A 77 -3.74 -23.73 -4.68
CA LYS A 77 -3.15 -24.94 -5.24
C LYS A 77 -2.99 -24.80 -6.74
N ASN A 78 -1.81 -25.17 -7.27
CA ASN A 78 -1.51 -25.16 -8.71
C ASN A 78 -1.76 -23.82 -9.41
N MET A 79 -1.50 -22.69 -8.75
CA MET A 79 -1.61 -21.39 -9.40
C MET A 79 -0.52 -21.17 -10.46
N ASP A 80 -0.93 -20.82 -11.67
CA ASP A 80 -0.01 -20.47 -12.78
C ASP A 80 0.76 -19.18 -12.51
N ILE A 81 0.08 -18.15 -11.97
CA ILE A 81 0.66 -16.83 -11.71
C ILE A 81 1.27 -16.80 -10.31
N LYS A 82 2.54 -17.19 -10.19
CA LYS A 82 3.30 -17.19 -8.93
C LYS A 82 3.87 -15.80 -8.58
N TYR A 83 4.22 -15.62 -7.30
CA TYR A 83 4.89 -14.41 -6.76
C TYR A 83 4.10 -13.09 -6.91
N SER A 84 2.79 -13.20 -7.12
CA SER A 84 1.84 -12.09 -7.15
C SER A 84 1.14 -11.95 -5.79
N LYS A 85 0.57 -10.77 -5.50
CA LYS A 85 -0.25 -10.58 -4.30
C LYS A 85 -1.39 -11.63 -4.20
N PRO A 86 -2.17 -11.92 -5.27
CA PRO A 86 -3.16 -12.99 -5.26
C PRO A 86 -2.60 -14.37 -4.89
N TYR A 87 -1.40 -14.71 -5.39
CA TYR A 87 -0.74 -15.98 -5.06
C TYR A 87 -0.45 -16.12 -3.56
N TYR A 88 0.03 -15.06 -2.92
CA TYR A 88 0.30 -15.08 -1.49
C TYR A 88 -0.99 -15.06 -0.65
N MET A 89 -1.99 -14.28 -1.06
CA MET A 89 -3.29 -14.22 -0.35
C MET A 89 -4.11 -15.50 -0.45
N LYS A 90 -3.84 -16.35 -1.44
CA LYS A 90 -4.51 -17.64 -1.61
C LYS A 90 -3.70 -18.81 -1.04
N ASP A 91 -2.67 -18.56 -0.25
CA ASP A 91 -1.80 -19.59 0.33
C ASP A 91 -1.02 -20.43 -0.71
N GLY A 92 -0.85 -19.93 -1.94
CA GLY A 92 -0.12 -20.66 -3.00
C GLY A 92 1.33 -20.98 -2.62
N HIS A 93 1.96 -20.11 -1.83
CA HIS A 93 3.30 -20.32 -1.27
C HIS A 93 3.37 -21.44 -0.21
N ILE A 94 2.26 -21.74 0.48
CA ILE A 94 2.16 -22.87 1.41
C ILE A 94 1.94 -24.16 0.61
N TRP A 95 1.03 -24.13 -0.38
CA TRP A 95 0.81 -25.25 -1.30
C TRP A 95 2.09 -25.68 -2.02
N ASP A 96 2.87 -24.73 -2.52
CA ASP A 96 4.16 -25.00 -3.17
C ASP A 96 5.16 -25.71 -2.24
N ILE A 97 5.09 -25.54 -0.90
CA ILE A 97 5.90 -26.31 0.04
C ILE A 97 5.32 -27.70 0.27
N LEU A 98 4.00 -27.80 0.41
CA LEU A 98 3.29 -29.04 0.72
C LEU A 98 3.30 -30.05 -0.43
N ASP A 99 3.41 -29.58 -1.67
CA ASP A 99 3.49 -30.41 -2.87
C ASP A 99 4.93 -30.73 -3.28
N ASN A 100 5.95 -30.25 -2.54
CA ASN A 100 7.34 -30.62 -2.77
C ASN A 100 7.65 -32.02 -2.20
N ASN A 101 8.53 -32.76 -2.90
CA ASN A 101 9.02 -34.07 -2.44
C ASN A 101 9.75 -34.00 -1.08
N VAL A 102 10.41 -32.88 -0.79
CA VAL A 102 11.09 -32.62 0.49
C VAL A 102 10.49 -31.37 1.12
N ILE A 103 9.82 -31.55 2.24
CA ILE A 103 9.12 -30.49 2.96
C ILE A 103 10.11 -29.75 3.88
N ASP A 104 10.25 -28.45 3.67
CA ASP A 104 10.97 -27.54 4.57
C ASP A 104 10.05 -27.14 5.73
N TYR A 105 10.07 -27.95 6.80
CA TYR A 105 9.22 -27.76 7.98
C TYR A 105 9.45 -26.43 8.71
N ASP A 106 10.68 -25.91 8.70
CA ASP A 106 11.00 -24.62 9.33
C ASP A 106 10.34 -23.47 8.57
N ARG A 107 10.45 -23.49 7.24
CA ARG A 107 9.79 -22.50 6.38
C ARG A 107 8.27 -22.61 6.44
N LEU A 108 7.74 -23.84 6.42
CA LEU A 108 6.31 -24.10 6.55
C LEU A 108 5.74 -23.52 7.86
N SER A 109 6.41 -23.82 8.97
CA SER A 109 6.04 -23.32 10.29
C SER A 109 6.03 -21.79 10.34
N LEU A 110 7.00 -21.16 9.69
CA LEU A 110 7.13 -19.71 9.65
C LEU A 110 6.03 -19.07 8.79
N TYR A 111 5.62 -19.69 7.68
CA TYR A 111 4.47 -19.24 6.89
C TYR A 111 3.15 -19.35 7.68
N ILE A 112 2.91 -20.45 8.38
CA ILE A 112 1.72 -20.62 9.24
C ILE A 112 1.70 -19.56 10.34
N ALA A 113 2.85 -19.27 10.95
CA ALA A 113 2.95 -18.22 11.97
C ALA A 113 2.64 -16.83 11.41
N LEU A 114 3.12 -16.51 10.20
CA LEU A 114 2.77 -15.26 9.53
C LEU A 114 1.30 -15.17 9.17
N LEU A 115 0.69 -16.27 8.70
CA LEU A 115 -0.74 -16.35 8.40
C LEU A 115 -1.59 -16.09 9.65
N LEU A 116 -1.24 -16.72 10.77
CA LEU A 116 -1.88 -16.48 12.07
C LEU A 116 -1.76 -15.02 12.53
N LYS A 117 -0.57 -14.42 12.37
CA LYS A 117 -0.33 -13.02 12.74
C LYS A 117 -1.12 -12.07 11.85
N TYR A 118 -1.16 -12.33 10.53
CA TYR A 118 -1.93 -11.55 9.57
C TYR A 118 -3.42 -11.57 9.89
N ASP A 119 -4.00 -12.76 10.12
CA ASP A 119 -5.42 -12.89 10.43
C ASP A 119 -5.79 -12.20 11.76
N TRP A 120 -4.90 -12.24 12.76
CA TRP A 120 -5.08 -11.50 14.01
C TRP A 120 -5.12 -9.97 13.80
N GLU A 121 -4.16 -9.40 13.06
CA GLU A 121 -4.14 -7.96 12.79
C GLU A 121 -5.33 -7.53 11.91
N ARG A 122 -5.75 -8.40 10.98
CA ARG A 122 -6.96 -8.18 10.18
C ARG A 122 -8.21 -8.13 11.05
N SER A 123 -8.43 -9.09 11.95
CA SER A 123 -9.59 -9.09 12.85
C SER A 123 -9.66 -7.84 13.73
N LYS A 124 -8.53 -7.35 14.24
CA LYS A 124 -8.50 -6.06 14.97
C LYS A 124 -8.98 -4.89 14.11
N LYS A 125 -8.62 -4.88 12.82
CA LYS A 125 -9.03 -3.83 11.89
C LYS A 125 -10.50 -3.92 11.52
N GLU A 126 -11.05 -5.13 11.40
CA GLU A 126 -12.47 -5.35 11.04
C GLU A 126 -13.43 -4.95 12.17
N ILE A 127 -13.04 -5.15 13.44
CA ILE A 127 -13.85 -4.76 14.61
C ILE A 127 -13.81 -3.24 14.84
N LYS A 128 -12.74 -2.57 14.38
CA LYS A 128 -12.68 -1.10 14.42
C LYS A 128 -13.59 -0.52 13.35
N PHE A 129 -14.65 0.17 13.77
CA PHE A 129 -15.42 1.03 12.87
C PHE A 129 -14.45 1.99 12.19
N ASN A 130 -14.46 1.99 10.86
CA ASN A 130 -13.58 2.84 10.08
C ASN A 130 -14.38 4.02 9.52
N PRO A 131 -14.59 5.11 10.28
CA PRO A 131 -15.36 6.28 9.82
C PRO A 131 -14.78 6.86 8.53
N SER A 132 -13.50 6.61 8.26
CA SER A 132 -12.84 7.05 7.04
C SER A 132 -13.45 6.46 5.75
N THR A 133 -14.06 5.26 5.76
CA THR A 133 -14.72 4.71 4.55
C THR A 133 -15.97 5.50 4.18
N LEU A 134 -16.79 5.85 5.19
CA LEU A 134 -18.00 6.64 4.99
C LEU A 134 -17.65 8.08 4.59
N LEU A 135 -16.70 8.70 5.30
CA LEU A 135 -16.20 10.04 4.98
C LEU A 135 -15.66 10.11 3.54
N ARG A 136 -14.92 9.09 3.07
CA ARG A 136 -14.47 9.02 1.68
C ARG A 136 -15.63 8.97 0.68
N GLY A 137 -16.67 8.20 0.97
CA GLY A 137 -17.88 8.14 0.13
C GLY A 137 -18.58 9.49 0.05
N ILE A 138 -18.69 10.20 1.18
CA ILE A 138 -19.28 11.54 1.26
C ILE A 138 -18.43 12.55 0.47
N ILE A 139 -17.11 12.54 0.64
CA ILE A 139 -16.19 13.43 -0.10
C ILE A 139 -16.31 13.18 -1.61
N TRP A 140 -16.33 11.90 -2.03
CA TRP A 140 -16.50 11.53 -3.43
C TRP A 140 -17.83 12.03 -4.00
N LEU A 141 -18.93 11.78 -3.29
CA LEU A 141 -20.27 12.19 -3.73
C LEU A 141 -20.40 13.72 -3.79
N THR A 142 -19.81 14.42 -2.82
CA THR A 142 -19.74 15.89 -2.81
C THR A 142 -18.97 16.41 -4.02
N LEU A 143 -17.78 15.85 -4.31
CA LEU A 143 -16.99 16.21 -5.48
C LEU A 143 -17.72 15.90 -6.78
N PHE A 144 -18.46 14.79 -6.83
CA PHE A 144 -19.27 14.42 -7.99
C PHE A 144 -20.38 15.44 -8.25
N ILE A 145 -21.16 15.81 -7.23
CA ILE A 145 -22.22 16.84 -7.36
C ILE A 145 -21.61 18.19 -7.75
N LEU A 146 -20.50 18.60 -7.12
CA LEU A 146 -19.81 19.85 -7.44
C LEU A 146 -19.27 19.85 -8.88
N SER A 147 -18.81 18.70 -9.38
CA SER A 147 -18.33 18.61 -10.77
C SER A 147 -19.46 18.78 -11.79
N ILE A 148 -20.63 18.19 -11.56
CA ILE A 148 -21.84 18.43 -12.36
C ILE A 148 -22.23 19.90 -12.31
N TYR A 149 -22.29 20.49 -11.11
CA TYR A 149 -22.66 21.90 -10.93
C TYR A 149 -21.68 22.85 -11.66
N SER A 150 -20.38 22.58 -11.56
CA SER A 150 -19.34 23.35 -12.26
C SER A 150 -19.53 23.30 -13.78
N SER A 151 -19.92 22.15 -14.33
CA SER A 151 -20.19 21.99 -15.76
C SER A 151 -21.42 22.79 -16.21
N ILE A 152 -22.46 22.86 -15.39
CA ILE A 152 -23.67 23.67 -15.67
C ILE A 152 -23.34 25.16 -15.72
N ILE A 153 -22.52 25.65 -14.77
CA ILE A 153 -22.08 27.05 -14.75
C ILE A 153 -21.34 27.41 -16.04
N ILE A 154 -20.38 26.58 -16.46
CA ILE A 154 -19.59 26.85 -17.67
C ILE A 154 -20.44 26.74 -18.93
N TYR A 155 -21.38 25.79 -18.99
CA TYR A 155 -22.34 25.69 -20.09
C TYR A 155 -23.15 26.97 -20.26
N ASN A 156 -23.71 27.51 -19.17
CA ASN A 156 -24.48 28.75 -19.21
C ASN A 156 -23.63 29.94 -19.70
N LYS A 157 -22.37 30.04 -19.28
CA LYS A 157 -21.45 31.06 -19.77
C LYS A 157 -21.08 30.89 -21.24
N THR A 158 -20.95 29.64 -21.70
CA THR A 158 -20.68 29.32 -23.10
C THR A 158 -21.81 29.84 -23.99
N ASN A 159 -23.07 29.55 -23.62
CA ASN A 159 -24.25 30.02 -24.36
C ASN A 159 -24.41 31.54 -24.34
N ASN A 160 -24.03 32.21 -23.25
CA ASN A 160 -24.19 33.66 -23.10
C ASN A 160 -23.09 34.47 -23.80
N LEU A 161 -21.85 33.97 -23.82
CA LEU A 161 -20.67 34.75 -24.25
C LEU A 161 -20.11 34.34 -25.62
N ASN A 162 -20.59 33.25 -26.24
CA ASN A 162 -20.14 32.73 -27.55
C ASN A 162 -18.61 32.76 -27.73
N ASN A 163 -17.87 32.32 -26.70
CA ASN A 163 -16.41 32.37 -26.69
C ASN A 163 -15.83 30.95 -26.65
N ASP A 164 -14.95 30.66 -27.61
CA ASP A 164 -14.30 29.36 -27.83
C ASP A 164 -13.55 28.84 -26.59
N LEU A 165 -13.03 29.72 -25.74
CA LEU A 165 -12.35 29.33 -24.50
C LEU A 165 -13.30 28.65 -23.50
N TYR A 166 -14.56 29.10 -23.41
CA TYR A 166 -15.55 28.48 -22.52
C TYR A 166 -16.02 27.11 -23.05
N VAL A 167 -16.01 26.91 -24.37
CA VAL A 167 -16.26 25.60 -24.99
C VAL A 167 -15.18 24.60 -24.58
N ILE A 168 -13.90 25.00 -24.61
CA ILE A 168 -12.79 24.15 -24.17
C ILE A 168 -12.92 23.81 -22.67
N LEU A 169 -13.23 24.81 -21.83
CA LEU A 169 -13.44 24.60 -20.39
C LEU A 169 -14.63 23.66 -20.11
N PHE A 170 -15.69 23.74 -20.91
CA PHE A 170 -16.84 22.83 -20.82
C PHE A 170 -16.45 21.38 -21.13
N ILE A 171 -15.65 21.16 -22.18
CA ILE A 171 -15.14 19.81 -22.50
C ILE A 171 -14.29 19.26 -21.35
N ILE A 172 -13.44 20.10 -20.75
CA ILE A 172 -12.59 19.74 -19.61
C ILE A 172 -13.44 19.44 -18.35
N SER A 173 -14.54 20.15 -18.11
CA SER A 173 -15.46 19.86 -16.99
C SER A 173 -16.18 18.53 -17.17
N ILE A 174 -16.61 18.20 -18.39
CA ILE A 174 -17.19 16.88 -18.70
C ILE A 174 -16.16 15.76 -18.48
N LEU A 175 -14.91 15.95 -18.93
CA LEU A 175 -13.84 14.98 -18.70
C LEU A 175 -13.59 14.75 -17.20
N SER A 176 -13.69 15.81 -16.39
CA SER A 176 -13.55 15.72 -14.94
C SER A 176 -14.65 14.85 -14.30
N ILE A 177 -15.90 14.96 -14.76
CA ILE A 177 -17.02 14.12 -14.29
C ILE A 177 -16.74 12.65 -14.60
N ILE A 178 -16.25 12.34 -15.80
CA ILE A 178 -15.88 10.98 -16.20
C ILE A 178 -14.80 10.41 -15.28
N PHE A 179 -13.73 11.18 -15.02
CA PHE A 179 -12.66 10.73 -14.13
C PHE A 179 -13.12 10.53 -12.69
N VAL A 180 -13.94 11.43 -12.12
CA VAL A 180 -14.52 11.26 -10.78
C VAL A 180 -15.36 9.99 -10.71
N SER A 181 -16.14 9.70 -11.75
CA SER A 181 -16.97 8.50 -11.82
C SER A 181 -16.13 7.22 -11.84
N LEU A 182 -14.99 7.24 -12.54
CA LEU A 182 -14.07 6.11 -12.64
C LEU A 182 -13.21 5.89 -11.39
N GLN A 183 -13.11 6.86 -10.47
CA GLN A 183 -12.27 6.76 -9.27
C GLN A 183 -12.52 5.47 -8.47
N ILE A 184 -13.78 5.11 -8.22
CA ILE A 184 -14.12 3.93 -7.41
C ILE A 184 -13.57 2.65 -8.06
N TRP A 185 -13.79 2.50 -9.37
CA TRP A 185 -13.33 1.34 -10.13
C TRP A 185 -11.80 1.26 -10.16
N VAL A 186 -11.14 2.37 -10.50
CA VAL A 186 -9.66 2.46 -10.53
C VAL A 186 -9.05 2.16 -9.16
N THR A 187 -9.62 2.71 -8.08
CA THR A 187 -9.15 2.44 -6.70
C THR A 187 -9.17 0.94 -6.39
N ASN A 188 -10.27 0.27 -6.75
CA ASN A 188 -10.47 -1.13 -6.43
C ASN A 188 -9.51 -2.03 -7.24
N LEU A 189 -9.23 -1.70 -8.49
CA LEU A 189 -8.21 -2.38 -9.29
C LEU A 189 -6.81 -2.24 -8.69
N ILE A 190 -6.45 -1.05 -8.21
CA ILE A 190 -5.13 -0.82 -7.60
C ILE A 190 -5.00 -1.57 -6.27
N LYS A 191 -6.08 -1.66 -5.48
CA LYS A 191 -6.05 -2.44 -4.23
C LYS A 191 -5.80 -3.93 -4.48
N SER A 192 -6.43 -4.48 -5.51
CA SER A 192 -6.31 -5.90 -5.84
C SER A 192 -4.94 -6.23 -6.45
N VAL A 193 -4.42 -5.34 -7.29
CA VAL A 193 -3.10 -5.48 -7.93
C VAL A 193 -2.32 -4.17 -7.78
N PRO A 194 -1.71 -3.93 -6.60
CA PRO A 194 -0.97 -2.70 -6.37
C PRO A 194 0.29 -2.70 -7.24
N SER A 195 0.49 -1.62 -7.99
CA SER A 195 1.75 -1.44 -8.73
C SER A 195 2.91 -1.35 -7.74
N ARG A 196 4.00 -2.06 -8.05
CA ARG A 196 5.26 -1.99 -7.29
C ARG A 196 6.00 -0.66 -7.51
N HIS A 197 5.63 0.10 -8.55
CA HIS A 197 6.28 1.36 -8.90
C HIS A 197 5.50 2.56 -8.37
N LYS A 198 6.06 3.26 -7.37
CA LYS A 198 5.47 4.49 -6.80
C LYS A 198 5.11 5.56 -7.84
N LYS A 199 5.84 5.61 -8.97
CA LYS A 199 5.56 6.55 -10.07
C LYS A 199 4.21 6.29 -10.73
N GLU A 200 3.83 5.02 -10.92
CA GLU A 200 2.54 4.66 -11.53
C GLU A 200 1.39 5.04 -10.60
N GLN A 201 1.53 4.77 -9.30
CA GLN A 201 0.56 5.19 -8.29
C GLN A 201 0.37 6.72 -8.29
N MET A 202 1.45 7.48 -8.43
CA MET A 202 1.39 8.95 -8.50
C MET A 202 0.69 9.44 -9.77
N TRP A 203 0.92 8.80 -10.93
CA TRP A 203 0.21 9.17 -12.17
C TRP A 203 -1.30 8.92 -12.07
N ILE A 204 -1.70 7.81 -11.45
CA ILE A 204 -3.11 7.51 -11.23
C ILE A 204 -3.74 8.56 -10.32
N PHE A 205 -3.06 8.95 -9.23
CA PHE A 205 -3.51 10.05 -8.38
C PHE A 205 -3.70 11.34 -9.19
N ILE A 206 -2.71 11.71 -10.01
CA ILE A 206 -2.77 12.94 -10.82
C ILE A 206 -3.98 12.93 -11.76
N VAL A 207 -4.18 11.84 -12.51
CA VAL A 207 -5.23 11.75 -13.54
C VAL A 207 -6.62 11.68 -12.93
N PHE A 208 -6.82 10.79 -11.96
CA PHE A 208 -8.17 10.49 -11.45
C PHE A 208 -8.58 11.33 -10.25
N TYR A 209 -7.65 11.92 -9.50
CA TYR A 209 -7.97 12.64 -8.25
C TYR A 209 -7.59 14.11 -8.34
N ALA A 210 -6.31 14.42 -8.60
CA ALA A 210 -5.81 15.79 -8.58
C ALA A 210 -6.40 16.64 -9.71
N PHE A 211 -6.39 16.13 -10.95
CA PHE A 211 -6.92 16.83 -12.11
C PHE A 211 -8.41 17.21 -11.97
N PRO A 212 -9.34 16.26 -11.69
CA PRO A 212 -10.75 16.63 -11.55
C PRO A 212 -11.00 17.52 -10.34
N TYR A 213 -10.29 17.32 -9.22
CA TYR A 213 -10.39 18.21 -8.06
C TYR A 213 -9.94 19.64 -8.39
N ALA A 214 -8.77 19.79 -9.01
CA ALA A 214 -8.24 21.10 -9.35
C ALA A 214 -9.13 21.83 -10.36
N ASN A 215 -9.62 21.13 -11.39
CA ASN A 215 -10.49 21.73 -12.38
C ASN A 215 -11.82 22.20 -11.78
N THR A 216 -12.47 21.35 -10.98
CA THR A 216 -13.74 21.71 -10.33
C THR A 216 -13.56 22.85 -9.35
N SER A 217 -12.51 22.83 -8.54
CA SER A 217 -12.19 23.91 -7.61
C SER A 217 -11.92 25.22 -8.35
N LEU A 218 -11.11 25.21 -9.42
CA LEU A 218 -10.79 26.40 -10.20
C LEU A 218 -12.05 27.02 -10.83
N ILE A 219 -12.92 26.20 -11.41
CA ILE A 219 -14.19 26.68 -12.00
C ILE A 219 -15.06 27.33 -10.92
N LEU A 220 -15.19 26.72 -9.73
CA LEU A 220 -16.01 27.28 -8.67
C LEU A 220 -15.44 28.61 -8.14
N LEU A 221 -14.12 28.67 -7.89
CA LEU A 221 -13.44 29.88 -7.42
C LEU A 221 -13.57 31.06 -8.39
N LEU A 222 -13.42 30.81 -9.70
CA LEU A 222 -13.48 31.86 -10.72
C LEU A 222 -14.91 32.35 -11.03
N ASN A 223 -15.92 31.53 -10.79
CA ASN A 223 -17.29 31.82 -11.27
C ASN A 223 -18.27 32.14 -10.15
N ILE A 224 -17.95 31.83 -8.88
CA ILE A 224 -18.80 32.12 -7.73
C ILE A 224 -18.23 33.32 -6.96
N PRO A 225 -18.91 34.49 -6.94
CA PRO A 225 -18.38 35.69 -6.32
C PRO A 225 -18.01 35.54 -4.84
N PHE A 226 -18.80 34.75 -4.10
CA PHE A 226 -18.54 34.44 -2.69
C PHE A 226 -17.20 33.71 -2.46
N LEU A 227 -16.75 32.92 -3.44
CA LEU A 227 -15.51 32.13 -3.35
C LEU A 227 -14.28 32.87 -3.87
N ASN A 228 -14.45 34.08 -4.42
CA ASN A 228 -13.37 34.88 -4.99
C ASN A 228 -12.53 35.58 -3.90
N SER A 229 -11.84 34.80 -3.08
CA SER A 229 -10.90 35.29 -2.06
C SER A 229 -9.67 34.40 -1.98
N GLN A 230 -8.51 34.99 -1.68
CA GLN A 230 -7.24 34.28 -1.53
C GLN A 230 -7.28 33.19 -0.45
N LEU A 231 -8.16 33.32 0.55
CA LEU A 231 -8.33 32.29 1.59
C LEU A 231 -8.89 31.00 1.02
N PHE A 232 -9.86 31.07 0.10
CA PHE A 232 -10.44 29.89 -0.53
C PHE A 232 -9.45 29.19 -1.47
N ASP A 233 -8.55 29.93 -2.11
CA ASP A 233 -7.45 29.37 -2.91
C ASP A 233 -6.51 28.51 -2.03
N ILE A 234 -6.14 29.02 -0.85
CA ILE A 234 -5.31 28.29 0.12
C ILE A 234 -6.04 27.04 0.61
N PHE A 235 -7.34 27.14 0.93
CA PHE A 235 -8.13 25.98 1.36
C PHE A 235 -8.26 24.91 0.28
N ALA A 236 -8.42 25.30 -0.99
CA ALA A 236 -8.44 24.36 -2.11
C ALA A 236 -7.10 23.62 -2.23
N LEU A 237 -5.98 24.33 -2.09
CA LEU A 237 -4.65 23.73 -2.16
C LEU A 237 -4.39 22.76 -0.99
N ILE A 238 -4.79 23.14 0.24
CA ILE A 238 -4.73 22.25 1.40
C ILE A 238 -5.63 21.02 1.19
N GLY A 239 -6.83 21.22 0.64
CA GLY A 239 -7.77 20.14 0.33
C GLY A 239 -7.19 19.11 -0.62
N LEU A 240 -6.39 19.52 -1.61
CA LEU A 240 -5.69 18.61 -2.51
C LEU A 240 -4.69 17.70 -1.76
N PHE A 241 -3.89 18.25 -0.85
CA PHE A 241 -2.95 17.45 -0.05
C PHE A 241 -3.67 16.49 0.91
N VAL A 242 -4.77 16.93 1.51
CA VAL A 242 -5.62 16.06 2.32
C VAL A 242 -6.17 14.91 1.47
N TYR A 243 -6.55 15.20 0.22
CA TYR A 243 -7.06 14.19 -0.70
C TYR A 243 -5.98 13.20 -1.16
N GLU A 244 -4.74 13.66 -1.38
CA GLU A 244 -3.57 12.80 -1.61
C GLU A 244 -3.35 11.83 -0.43
N PHE A 245 -3.37 12.36 0.80
CA PHE A 245 -3.22 11.54 1.99
C PHE A 245 -4.31 10.46 2.09
N PHE A 246 -5.56 10.81 1.81
CA PHE A 246 -6.66 9.84 1.75
C PHE A 246 -6.46 8.78 0.67
N TYR A 247 -6.01 9.16 -0.52
CA TYR A 247 -5.69 8.23 -1.61
C TYR A 247 -4.58 7.25 -1.21
N LEU A 248 -3.46 7.73 -0.67
CA LEU A 248 -2.34 6.88 -0.27
C LEU A 248 -2.72 5.92 0.87
N SER A 249 -3.47 6.40 1.87
CA SER A 249 -3.98 5.55 2.97
C SER A 249 -4.91 4.43 2.49
N THR A 250 -5.48 4.59 1.29
CA THR A 250 -6.39 3.61 0.68
C THR A 250 -5.63 2.49 -0.03
N ILE A 251 -4.40 2.76 -0.47
CA ILE A 251 -3.52 1.78 -1.14
C ILE A 251 -2.78 0.93 -0.12
N GLU A 252 -2.33 1.52 0.98
CA GLU A 252 -1.55 0.79 2.00
C GLU A 252 -2.45 -0.18 2.78
N SER A 253 -2.30 -1.48 2.50
CA SER A 253 -3.11 -2.53 3.12
C SER A 253 -2.27 -3.47 3.98
N LEU A 254 -2.92 -4.04 5.02
CA LEU A 254 -2.32 -5.08 5.88
C LEU A 254 -1.87 -6.31 5.06
N GLU A 255 -2.55 -6.58 3.95
CA GLU A 255 -2.18 -7.66 3.04
C GLU A 255 -0.79 -7.43 2.46
N ASP A 256 -0.45 -6.19 2.11
CA ASP A 256 0.84 -5.87 1.51
C ASP A 256 1.99 -6.11 2.49
N ASP A 257 1.78 -5.88 3.79
CA ASP A 257 2.77 -6.18 4.82
C ASP A 257 2.96 -7.70 5.01
N TYR A 258 1.87 -8.46 4.99
CA TYR A 258 1.92 -9.92 4.99
C TYR A 258 2.64 -10.46 3.73
N VAL A 259 2.27 -9.99 2.54
CA VAL A 259 2.95 -10.34 1.27
C VAL A 259 4.45 -10.05 1.35
N LYS A 260 4.84 -8.84 1.77
CA LYS A 260 6.26 -8.47 1.90
C LYS A 260 6.98 -9.38 2.90
N ALA A 261 6.34 -9.78 4.00
CA ALA A 261 6.94 -10.68 4.98
C ALA A 261 7.18 -12.06 4.36
N VAL A 262 6.17 -12.64 3.69
CA VAL A 262 6.27 -13.92 2.99
C VAL A 262 7.31 -13.88 1.87
N GLU A 263 7.33 -12.82 1.06
CA GLU A 263 8.31 -12.60 -0.01
C GLU A 263 9.75 -12.60 0.53
N ARG A 264 10.00 -12.02 1.70
CA ARG A 264 11.36 -12.02 2.31
C ARG A 264 11.85 -13.42 2.67
N ILE A 265 10.93 -14.35 2.92
CA ILE A 265 11.25 -15.74 3.28
C ILE A 265 11.34 -16.60 2.02
N SER A 266 10.48 -16.35 1.02
CA SER A 266 10.48 -17.07 -0.26
C SER A 266 11.70 -16.73 -1.11
N VAL A 267 12.18 -15.48 -1.06
CA VAL A 267 13.47 -15.09 -1.62
C VAL A 267 14.55 -15.83 -0.84
N LYS A 268 15.03 -16.92 -1.45
CA LYS A 268 16.16 -17.73 -1.00
C LYS A 268 17.22 -16.77 -0.46
N ARG A 269 17.60 -16.90 0.82
CA ARG A 269 18.81 -16.27 1.39
C ARG A 269 19.95 -16.63 0.46
N ASN A 270 20.27 -15.75 -0.49
CA ASN A 270 21.38 -15.95 -1.38
C ASN A 270 22.64 -15.90 -0.51
N SER A 271 23.70 -16.65 -0.83
CA SER A 271 24.95 -16.51 -0.06
C SER A 271 25.44 -15.05 -0.03
N HIS A 272 24.98 -14.22 -0.98
CA HIS A 272 25.14 -12.78 -0.97
C HIS A 272 24.40 -12.06 0.19
N SER A 273 23.13 -12.39 0.50
CA SER A 273 22.40 -11.78 1.62
C SER A 273 22.94 -12.19 2.98
N ASP A 274 23.46 -13.41 3.09
CA ASP A 274 24.10 -13.90 4.31
C ASP A 274 25.47 -13.25 4.51
N LYS A 275 26.25 -13.11 3.44
CA LYS A 275 27.49 -12.31 3.43
C LYS A 275 27.21 -10.85 3.79
N VAL A 276 26.14 -10.24 3.26
CA VAL A 276 25.75 -8.86 3.59
C VAL A 276 25.33 -8.74 5.06
N SER A 277 24.54 -9.68 5.57
CA SER A 277 24.13 -9.70 6.99
C SER A 277 25.30 -9.94 7.94
N ALA A 278 26.24 -10.82 7.57
CA ALA A 278 27.49 -11.02 8.30
C ALA A 278 28.36 -9.76 8.30
N VAL A 279 28.42 -9.04 7.18
CA VAL A 279 29.12 -7.74 7.09
C VAL A 279 28.45 -6.70 8.00
N TYR A 280 27.13 -6.58 7.99
CA TYR A 280 26.43 -5.66 8.90
C TYR A 280 26.65 -6.00 10.38
N LYS A 281 26.58 -7.28 10.76
CA LYS A 281 26.93 -7.72 12.13
C LYS A 281 28.38 -7.41 12.50
N SER A 282 29.31 -7.53 11.54
CA SER A 282 30.72 -7.18 11.77
C SER A 282 30.93 -5.67 11.93
N ILE A 283 30.16 -4.85 11.22
CA ILE A 283 30.19 -3.39 11.36
C ILE A 283 29.67 -3.00 12.74
N ASP A 284 28.52 -3.51 13.16
CA ASP A 284 27.94 -3.24 14.49
C ASP A 284 28.89 -3.66 15.63
N ARG A 285 29.54 -4.83 15.50
CA ARG A 285 30.53 -5.30 16.47
C ARG A 285 31.79 -4.40 16.51
N LEU A 286 32.25 -3.93 15.36
CA LEU A 286 33.40 -3.01 15.28
C LEU A 286 33.05 -1.62 15.80
N GLU A 287 31.82 -1.17 15.56
CA GLU A 287 31.30 0.10 16.05
C GLU A 287 31.19 0.07 17.58
N LYS A 288 30.64 -1.00 18.16
CA LYS A 288 30.66 -1.23 19.62
C LYS A 288 32.08 -1.23 20.20
N LYS A 289 33.01 -1.95 19.56
CA LYS A 289 34.44 -1.95 19.98
C LYS A 289 35.11 -0.59 19.85
N LEU A 290 34.72 0.22 18.87
CA LEU A 290 35.23 1.57 18.67
C LEU A 290 34.79 2.50 19.81
N TYR A 291 33.55 2.34 20.29
CA TYR A 291 33.02 3.11 21.40
C TYR A 291 33.46 2.59 22.78
N GLU A 292 33.94 1.35 22.89
CA GLU A 292 34.50 0.77 24.12
C GLU A 292 35.98 1.11 24.38
N TYR A 293 36.76 1.52 23.36
CA TYR A 293 38.21 1.73 23.53
C TYR A 293 38.58 3.17 23.86
N PRO A 294 39.35 3.44 24.95
CA PRO A 294 39.93 4.75 25.19
C PRO A 294 41.04 5.02 24.17
N TYR A 295 40.80 6.06 23.38
CA TYR A 295 41.61 6.76 22.39
C TYR A 295 43.09 6.29 22.18
N ASN A 296 43.31 5.39 21.22
CA ASN A 296 44.64 5.14 20.63
C ASN A 296 44.63 5.51 19.13
N GLN A 297 45.30 6.61 18.76
CA GLN A 297 45.23 7.20 17.41
C GLN A 297 45.79 6.27 16.32
N ASN A 298 46.77 5.44 16.66
CA ASN A 298 47.46 4.56 15.69
C ASN A 298 46.54 3.45 15.15
N ASP A 299 45.71 2.86 16.01
CA ASP A 299 44.75 1.81 15.62
C ASP A 299 43.62 2.37 14.76
N VAL A 300 43.16 3.58 15.09
CA VAL A 300 42.16 4.31 14.29
C VAL A 300 42.70 4.60 12.89
N GLU A 301 43.98 4.96 12.77
CA GLU A 301 44.60 5.25 11.48
C GLU A 301 44.78 3.98 10.62
N ALA A 302 45.17 2.86 11.23
CA ALA A 302 45.24 1.56 10.56
C ALA A 302 43.86 1.09 10.06
N LEU A 303 42.81 1.29 10.85
CA LEU A 303 41.42 0.99 10.47
C LEU A 303 40.92 1.93 9.35
N LYS A 304 41.25 3.22 9.39
CA LYS A 304 40.98 4.17 8.29
C LYS A 304 41.65 3.69 6.99
N LYS A 305 42.91 3.23 7.04
CA LYS A 305 43.62 2.67 5.87
C LYS A 305 42.94 1.41 5.34
N LYS A 306 42.49 0.48 6.19
CA LYS A 306 41.74 -0.73 5.77
C LYS A 306 40.39 -0.37 5.13
N ARG A 307 39.62 0.55 5.72
CA ARG A 307 38.33 1.04 5.17
C ARG A 307 38.51 1.66 3.79
N ARG A 308 39.56 2.48 3.59
CA ARG A 308 39.92 3.07 2.28
C ARG A 308 40.20 1.99 1.22
N LYS A 309 40.96 0.94 1.57
CA LYS A 309 41.26 -0.18 0.66
C LYS A 309 39.98 -0.94 0.25
N LEU A 310 39.08 -1.20 1.21
CA LEU A 310 37.80 -1.88 0.93
C LEU A 310 36.88 -1.03 0.05
N GLN A 311 36.75 0.27 0.30
CA GLN A 311 35.97 1.18 -0.54
C GLN A 311 36.50 1.23 -1.98
N LYS A 312 37.84 1.27 -2.19
CA LYS A 312 38.44 1.20 -3.52
C LYS A 312 38.10 -0.11 -4.26
N LYS A 313 38.14 -1.25 -3.56
CA LYS A 313 37.75 -2.56 -4.13
C LYS A 313 36.27 -2.60 -4.53
N LEU A 314 35.39 -2.06 -3.69
CA LEU A 314 33.94 -2.01 -3.93
C LEU A 314 33.59 -1.14 -5.15
N ILE A 315 34.24 0.03 -5.28
CA ILE A 315 34.10 0.91 -6.47
C ILE A 315 34.63 0.22 -7.74
N LYS A 316 35.73 -0.53 -7.66
CA LYS A 316 36.27 -1.26 -8.81
C LYS A 316 35.33 -2.37 -9.27
N LYS A 317 34.63 -3.03 -8.34
CA LYS A 317 33.64 -4.08 -8.63
C LYS A 317 32.34 -3.54 -9.27
N LEU A 318 32.00 -2.28 -9.01
CA LEU A 318 30.84 -1.58 -9.60
C LEU A 318 31.11 -1.01 -11.01
N ARG A 319 32.29 -1.29 -11.60
CA ARG A 319 32.63 -0.86 -12.97
C ARG A 319 31.85 -1.75 -13.96
N PRO A 320 31.04 -1.18 -14.87
CA PRO A 320 30.39 -1.97 -15.92
C PRO A 320 31.45 -2.60 -16.84
N SER A 321 31.20 -3.83 -17.30
CA SER A 321 32.18 -4.66 -18.03
C SER A 321 32.51 -4.13 -19.42
N VAL A 322 31.56 -3.47 -20.10
CA VAL A 322 31.72 -2.96 -21.47
C VAL A 322 31.06 -1.58 -21.60
N PHE A 323 31.78 -0.59 -22.13
CA PHE A 323 31.30 0.81 -22.25
C PHE A 323 30.16 0.95 -23.28
N ILE A 324 30.29 0.25 -24.41
CA ILE A 324 29.44 0.42 -25.60
C ILE A 324 27.96 0.14 -25.29
N PHE A 325 27.68 -0.87 -24.47
CA PHE A 325 26.29 -1.29 -24.21
C PHE A 325 25.56 -0.45 -23.17
N GLN A 326 26.27 0.30 -22.30
CA GLN A 326 25.64 1.08 -21.22
C GLN A 326 26.35 2.43 -20.94
N PRO A 327 26.35 3.36 -21.92
CA PRO A 327 27.11 4.61 -21.84
C PRO A 327 26.64 5.52 -20.69
N ASN A 328 25.34 5.57 -20.41
CA ASN A 328 24.78 6.37 -19.32
C ASN A 328 25.24 5.90 -17.93
N LEU A 329 25.36 4.58 -17.72
CA LEU A 329 25.83 4.00 -16.45
C LEU A 329 27.33 4.22 -16.27
N TYR A 330 28.11 4.16 -17.36
CA TYR A 330 29.54 4.48 -17.33
C TYR A 330 29.80 5.96 -17.01
N ILE A 331 29.05 6.89 -17.62
CA ILE A 331 29.16 8.33 -17.33
C ILE A 331 28.81 8.61 -15.86
N ARG A 332 27.75 7.98 -15.33
CA ARG A 332 27.39 8.07 -13.90
C ARG A 332 28.48 7.49 -12.99
N TYR A 333 29.07 6.34 -13.35
CA TYR A 333 30.22 5.75 -12.65
C TYR A 333 31.42 6.71 -12.62
N ARG A 334 31.77 7.33 -13.75
CA ARG A 334 32.90 8.28 -13.86
C ARG A 334 32.68 9.53 -13.00
N LYS A 335 31.47 10.09 -13.01
CA LYS A 335 31.07 11.22 -12.14
C LYS A 335 31.18 10.84 -10.65
N LYS A 336 30.73 9.64 -10.25
CA LYS A 336 30.78 9.16 -8.87
C LYS A 336 32.22 8.89 -8.40
N LYS A 337 33.08 8.31 -9.27
CA LYS A 337 34.52 8.10 -9.01
C LYS A 337 35.26 9.42 -8.77
N SER A 338 34.99 10.44 -9.60
CA SER A 338 35.55 11.79 -9.44
C SER A 338 35.14 12.43 -8.10
N ARG A 339 33.85 12.34 -7.75
CA ARG A 339 33.31 12.91 -6.50
C ARG A 339 33.92 12.23 -5.26
N ILE A 340 34.08 10.90 -5.26
CA ILE A 340 34.73 10.17 -4.18
C ILE A 340 36.21 10.51 -4.10
N SER A 341 36.91 10.66 -5.24
CA SER A 341 38.31 11.11 -5.26
C SER A 341 38.48 12.51 -4.66
N LYS A 342 37.54 13.43 -4.95
CA LYS A 342 37.53 14.78 -4.36
C LYS A 342 37.30 14.74 -2.85
N ILE A 343 36.34 13.95 -2.36
CA ILE A 343 36.07 13.78 -0.93
C ILE A 343 37.29 13.20 -0.21
N VAL A 344 37.93 12.17 -0.80
CA VAL A 344 39.15 11.58 -0.23
C VAL A 344 40.30 12.59 -0.22
N LYS A 345 40.44 13.45 -1.23
CA LYS A 345 41.45 14.51 -1.27
C LYS A 345 41.18 15.60 -0.22
N CYS A 346 39.93 16.02 -0.05
CA CYS A 346 39.51 17.00 0.96
C CYS A 346 39.76 16.49 2.40
N LEU A 347 39.52 15.19 2.64
CA LEU A 347 39.83 14.52 3.91
C LEU A 347 41.34 14.34 4.18
N LEU A 348 42.20 14.58 3.18
CA LEU A 348 43.66 14.54 3.33
C LEU A 348 44.28 15.94 3.49
N THR A 349 43.53 17.00 3.15
CA THR A 349 43.97 18.40 3.29
C THR A 349 43.44 19.09 4.53
N ASN A 350 42.45 18.49 5.21
CA ASN A 350 41.89 18.99 6.49
C ASN A 350 42.39 18.18 7.70
N THR A 351 43.58 17.60 7.58
CA THR A 351 44.43 17.07 8.67
C THR A 351 45.75 17.81 8.58
#